data_AF-A0A821K1I7-F1
#
_entry.id   AF-A0A821K1I7-F1
#
_cell.length_a   1.000
_cell.length_b   1.000
_cell.length_c   1.000
_cell.angle_alpha   90.00
_cell.angle_beta   90.00
_cell.angle_gamma   90.00
#
_symmetry.space_group_name_H-M   'P 1'
#
loop_
_entity.id
_entity.type
_entity.pdbx_description
1 polymer ?
#
loop_
_entity_poly.entity_id
_entity_poly.type
_entity_poly.pdbx_seq_one_letter_code
_entity_poly.pdbx_strand_id
1 'polypeptide(L)' 'MHDIALLQLSEPIVFNSFIRSICLPSANDTVKHGQRTFVTGWGSTQGTGSFRYLREVEVLIQSNDQC' A
#
# COMPACT_ATOMS: atom_id res chain seq x y z
N MET A 1 -10.18 -8.21 -15.67
CA MET A 1 -10.32 -7.17 -14.61
C MET A 1 -8.99 -6.45 -14.49
N HIS A 2 -9.01 -5.12 -14.46
CA HIS A 2 -7.84 -4.26 -14.24
C HIS A 2 -8.27 -3.16 -13.26
N ASP A 3 -7.90 -3.31 -11.99
CA ASP A 3 -8.22 -2.34 -10.94
C ASP A 3 -6.98 -1.49 -10.63
N ILE A 4 -6.63 -0.64 -11.58
CA ILE A 4 -5.45 0.23 -11.51
C ILE A 4 -5.66 1.49 -12.36
N ALA A 5 -5.17 2.62 -11.87
CA ALA A 5 -5.18 3.90 -12.58
C ALA A 5 -3.91 4.71 -12.27
N LEU A 6 -3.53 5.60 -13.19
CA LEU A 6 -2.46 6.58 -13.00
C LEU A 6 -3.08 7.98 -12.88
N LEU A 7 -2.61 8.75 -11.90
CA LEU A 7 -3.00 10.14 -11.70
C LEU A 7 -1.77 11.03 -11.93
N GLN A 8 -1.84 11.92 -12.92
CA GLN A 8 -0.82 12.94 -13.15
C GLN A 8 -1.21 14.21 -12.40
N LEU A 9 -0.33 14.67 -11.52
CA LEU A 9 -0.52 15.94 -10.83
C LEU A 9 -0.38 17.10 -11.80
N SER A 10 -1.15 18.17 -11.59
CA SER A 10 -1.06 19.40 -12.39
C SER A 10 0.30 20.10 -12.25
N GLU A 11 0.94 19.93 -11.09
CA GLU A 11 2.25 20.49 -10.76
C GLU A 11 3.16 19.43 -10.14
N PRO A 12 4.49 19.52 -10.32
CA PRO A 12 5.44 18.60 -9.69
C PRO A 12 5.42 18.69 -8.16
N ILE A 13 5.52 17.54 -7.48
CA ILE A 13 5.72 17.49 -6.03
C ILE A 13 7.17 17.81 -5.65
N VAL A 14 7.35 18.54 -4.55
CA VAL A 14 8.65 18.75 -3.90
C VAL A 14 8.84 17.72 -2.79
N PHE A 15 9.84 16.85 -2.93
CA PHE A 15 10.15 15.83 -1.92
C PHE A 15 10.80 16.42 -0.66
N ASN A 16 10.53 15.79 0.47
CA ASN A 16 11.08 16.17 1.77
C ASN A 16 11.11 14.96 2.74
N SER A 17 11.22 15.23 4.05
CA SER A 17 11.23 14.18 5.08
C SER A 17 9.90 13.40 5.19
N PHE A 18 8.78 13.99 4.76
CA PHE A 18 7.43 13.42 4.85
C PHE A 18 6.84 13.01 3.50
N ILE A 19 7.39 13.49 2.38
CA ILE A 19 6.88 13.23 1.02
C ILE A 19 7.97 12.55 0.19
N ARG A 20 7.76 11.27 -0.17
CA ARG A 20 8.64 10.46 -1.02
C ARG A 20 7.84 9.49 -1.88
N SER A 21 8.40 9.09 -3.01
CA SER A 21 7.82 8.04 -3.88
C SER A 21 8.08 6.64 -3.33
N ILE A 22 7.20 5.70 -3.69
CA ILE A 22 7.45 4.26 -3.51
C ILE A 22 8.19 3.70 -4.73
N CYS A 23 8.93 2.60 -4.54
CA CYS A 23 9.54 1.86 -5.63
C CYS A 23 8.49 1.00 -6.35
N LEU A 24 8.65 0.83 -7.67
CA LEU A 24 7.92 -0.20 -8.42
C LEU A 24 8.71 -1.52 -8.38
N PRO A 25 8.02 -2.67 -8.35
CA PRO A 25 8.69 -3.96 -8.50
C PRO A 25 9.33 -4.09 -9.89
N SER A 26 10.41 -4.84 -9.97
CA SER A 26 10.99 -5.27 -11.24
C SER A 26 10.03 -6.24 -11.93
N ALA A 27 10.10 -6.33 -13.26
CA ALA A 27 9.19 -7.18 -14.05
C ALA A 27 9.22 -8.67 -13.64
N ASN A 28 10.33 -9.13 -13.05
CA ASN A 28 10.53 -10.53 -12.63
C ASN A 28 10.45 -10.71 -11.11
N ASP A 29 10.09 -9.68 -10.35
CA ASP A 29 9.97 -9.79 -8.90
C ASP A 29 8.75 -10.66 -8.55
N THR A 30 8.96 -11.64 -7.68
CA THR A 30 7.92 -12.55 -7.20
C THR A 30 7.67 -12.33 -5.71
N VAL A 31 6.41 -12.20 -5.33
CA VAL A 31 5.99 -12.17 -3.92
C VAL A 31 5.79 -13.60 -3.43
N LYS A 32 6.34 -13.92 -2.26
CA LYS A 32 6.30 -15.29 -1.71
C LYS A 32 5.17 -15.44 -0.68
N HIS A 33 4.58 -16.64 -0.62
CA HIS A 33 3.71 -17.02 0.49
C HIS A 33 4.43 -16.82 1.83
N GLY A 34 3.71 -16.30 2.83
CA GLY A 34 4.24 -16.03 4.15
C GLY A 34 5.17 -14.81 4.23
N GLN A 35 5.40 -14.08 3.13
CA GLN A 35 6.17 -12.85 3.16
C GLN A 35 5.42 -11.79 4.00
N ARG A 36 6.12 -11.23 4.99
CA ARG A 36 5.63 -10.08 5.77
C ARG A 36 5.61 -8.84 4.92
N THR A 37 4.50 -8.12 4.95
CA THR A 37 4.32 -6.82 4.31
C THR A 37 3.43 -5.93 5.16
N PHE A 38 3.36 -4.65 4.81
CA PHE A 38 2.55 -3.65 5.52
C PHE A 38 1.47 -3.09 4.60
N VAL A 39 0.27 -2.92 5.15
CA VAL A 39 -0.81 -2.17 4.51
C VAL A 39 -1.06 -0.91 5.32
N THR A 40 -1.02 0.25 4.67
CA THR A 40 -1.21 1.55 5.30
C THR A 40 -2.46 2.25 4.78
N GLY A 41 -3.20 2.95 5.65
CA GLY A 41 -4.33 3.77 5.20
C GLY A 41 -5.18 4.35 6.33
N TRP A 42 -6.22 5.08 5.93
CA TRP A 42 -7.23 5.69 6.82
C TRP A 42 -8.59 4.98 6.72
N GLY A 43 -8.61 3.73 6.25
CA GLY A 43 -9.84 2.96 6.05
C GLY A 43 -10.65 2.77 7.34
N SER A 44 -11.90 2.32 7.16
CA SER A 44 -12.81 2.05 8.28
C SER A 44 -12.29 0.93 9.17
N THR A 45 -12.41 1.10 10.49
CA THR A 45 -12.07 0.09 11.50
C THR A 45 -13.32 -0.28 12.28
N GLN A 46 -13.44 -1.54 12.70
CA GLN A 46 -14.49 -1.91 13.66
C GLN A 46 -14.21 -1.24 15.02
N GLY A 47 -15.19 -0.52 15.58
CA GLY A 47 -15.09 0.15 16.89
C GLY A 47 -14.88 1.68 16.83
N THR A 48 -14.23 2.26 17.85
CA THR A 48 -14.06 3.72 18.04
C THR A 48 -12.85 4.32 17.30
N GLY A 49 -12.36 3.66 16.25
CA GLY A 49 -11.16 4.08 15.55
C GLY A 49 -11.32 5.44 14.86
N SER A 50 -10.45 6.39 15.22
CA SER A 50 -10.41 7.74 14.63
C SER A 50 -9.75 7.76 13.26
N PHE A 51 -10.41 8.25 12.22
CA PHE A 51 -9.84 8.44 10.87
C PHE A 51 -8.79 9.58 10.79
N ARG A 52 -8.44 10.21 11.91
CA ARG A 52 -7.48 11.34 11.94
C ARG A 52 -6.02 10.92 11.78
N TYR A 53 -5.69 9.68 12.15
CA TYR A 53 -4.31 9.19 12.14
C TYR A 53 -4.16 8.08 11.11
N LEU A 54 -3.06 8.14 10.35
CA LEU A 54 -2.66 7.05 9.47
C LEU A 54 -2.40 5.81 10.31
N ARG A 55 -2.83 4.65 9.82
CA ARG A 55 -2.55 3.36 10.45
C ARG A 55 -1.79 2.46 9.50
N GLU A 56 -1.12 1.50 10.09
CA GLU A 56 -0.46 0.40 9.40
C GLU A 56 -0.83 -0.92 10.07
N VAL A 57 -0.80 -2.00 9.30
CA VAL A 57 -0.94 -3.37 9.79
C VAL A 57 0.07 -4.25 9.07
N GLU A 58 0.78 -5.09 9.82
CA GLU A 58 1.61 -6.15 9.26
C GLU A 58 0.72 -7.34 8.87
N VAL A 59 0.90 -7.84 7.65
CA VAL A 59 0.17 -9.00 7.12
C VAL A 59 1.13 -9.99 6.46
N LEU A 60 0.69 -11.23 6.34
CA LEU A 60 1.39 -12.28 5.61
C LEU A 60 0.73 -12.50 4.26
N ILE A 61 1.53 -12.42 3.19
CA ILE A 61 1.05 -12.73 1.84
C ILE A 61 0.54 -14.17 1.77
N GLN A 62 -0.66 -14.34 1.24
CA GLN A 62 -1.25 -15.64 0.94
C GLN A 62 -1.04 -15.99 -0.54
N SER A 63 -1.06 -17.28 -0.85
CA SER A 63 -0.95 -17.78 -2.21
C SER A 63 -2.32 -17.73 -2.88
N ASN A 64 -2.33 -17.69 -4.22
CA ASN A 64 -3.57 -17.53 -4.97
C ASN A 64 -4.56 -18.69 -4.77
N ASP A 65 -4.09 -19.89 -4.42
CA ASP A 65 -4.93 -21.05 -4.13
C ASP A 65 -5.61 -20.99 -2.74
N GLN A 66 -5.10 -20.14 -1.85
CA GLN A 66 -5.67 -19.92 -0.52
C GLN A 66 -6.63 -18.73 -0.45
N CYS A 67 -6.70 -17.92 -1.52
CA CYS A 67 -7.63 -16.81 -1.69
C CYS A 67 -8.86 -17.24 -2.52
#